data_AF-A0A1B6J0N0-F1
#
_entry.id   AF-A0A1B6J0N0-F1
#
_cell.length_a   1.000
_cell.length_b   1.000
_cell.length_c   1.000
_cell.angle_alpha   90.00
_cell.angle_beta   90.00
_cell.angle_gamma   90.00
#
_symmetry.space_group_name_H-M   'P 1'
#
loop_
_entity.id
_entity.type
_entity.pdbx_description
1 polymer ?
#
loop_
_entity_poly.entity_id
_entity_poly.type
_entity_poly.pdbx_seq_one_letter_code
_entity_poly.pdbx_strand_id
1 'polypeptide(L)'
;MTFDDNLRGDTPMGLLRGIKHGTESYHVLFKRLCSYAGLHCVVIKGYSKSAGYQPGVRFEDNRFRNSWNAVYVAGAWRFVQCNWGARHLVNAKEVPKAGGKGGKSDSLRYEYDDHYFLTDPREFIYEFFPLQADWQLLKTPITLQEFEELPFVRSLFFRYGLYFPDSHTKAVMYTDATGAATVRIAMPTNMQSSLIFHYNLKFYDSDGDTYDGVSLKRFVMQSVVGNMVAFRVHAPSSGAFLLDIFANAVTPKEYLTGEPMKFKSVCKFKIACEELQTVMVPLPDCASGEWGPTKATRLFGLIPITHQDALVFAGRELELQFRMSRPLTDFMATLHKNGVEEKRLSKFVSHVVSDDDVVTFLISFPEEGQYGLDIYTRELGGASAESTGEKHLLTHCCKYLINSSKRN
;
A
#
# COMPACT_ATOMS: atom_id res chain seq x y z
N MET A 1 26.82 22.95 13.16
CA MET A 1 27.46 24.05 12.40
C MET A 1 27.09 25.38 13.04
N THR A 2 28.09 26.15 13.49
CA THR A 2 27.98 27.53 13.99
C THR A 2 28.23 28.50 12.83
N PHE A 3 27.46 29.58 12.75
CA PHE A 3 27.57 30.61 11.71
C PHE A 3 27.92 31.94 12.37
N ASP A 4 28.84 32.70 11.78
CA ASP A 4 29.16 34.07 12.21
C ASP A 4 27.99 35.02 11.86
N ASP A 5 27.76 36.01 12.71
CA ASP A 5 26.69 36.99 12.54
C ASP A 5 26.96 37.99 11.42
N ASN A 6 28.23 38.19 11.06
CA ASN A 6 28.66 39.13 10.01
C ASN A 6 28.80 38.50 8.61
N LEU A 7 28.26 37.30 8.39
CA LEU A 7 28.31 36.64 7.09
C LEU A 7 27.50 37.41 6.03
N ARG A 8 28.16 37.75 4.92
CA ARG A 8 27.49 38.30 3.73
C ARG A 8 26.53 37.26 3.15
N GLY A 9 25.27 37.65 2.92
CA GLY A 9 24.19 36.74 2.50
C GLY A 9 24.30 36.17 1.08
N ASP A 10 25.25 36.66 0.28
CA ASP A 10 25.57 36.17 -1.07
C ASP A 10 26.70 35.11 -1.07
N THR A 11 27.36 34.88 0.06
CA THR A 11 28.37 33.82 0.19
C THR A 11 27.74 32.44 0.44
N PRO A 12 28.41 31.33 0.11
CA PRO A 12 27.95 29.98 0.45
C PRO A 12 27.61 29.81 1.94
N MET A 13 28.39 30.43 2.83
CA MET A 13 28.14 30.38 4.28
C MET A 13 26.94 31.23 4.70
N GLY A 14 26.75 32.41 4.10
CA GLY A 14 25.56 33.23 4.32
C GLY A 14 24.27 32.57 3.84
N LEU A 15 24.34 31.86 2.71
CA LEU A 15 23.27 31.03 2.16
C LEU A 15 22.85 29.88 3.08
N LEU A 16 23.84 29.10 3.57
CA LEU A 16 23.59 28.02 4.51
C LEU A 16 23.07 28.53 5.86
N ARG A 17 23.56 29.70 6.31
CA ARG A 17 22.98 30.41 7.47
C ARG A 17 21.51 30.75 7.21
N GLY A 18 21.19 31.25 6.02
CA GLY A 18 19.83 31.57 5.61
C GLY A 18 18.87 30.38 5.68
N ILE A 19 19.29 29.21 5.19
CA ILE A 19 18.53 27.96 5.32
C ILE A 19 18.33 27.56 6.79
N LYS A 20 19.42 27.56 7.58
CA LYS A 20 19.35 27.14 8.99
C LYS A 20 18.42 28.03 9.82
N HIS A 21 18.38 29.32 9.53
CA HIS A 21 17.58 30.30 10.26
C HIS A 21 16.24 30.63 9.57
N GLY A 22 15.89 29.94 8.47
CA GLY A 22 14.61 30.09 7.77
C GLY A 22 14.42 31.41 7.03
N THR A 23 15.47 32.19 6.81
CA THR A 23 15.42 33.43 6.01
C THR A 23 15.59 33.16 4.51
N GLU A 24 16.02 31.95 4.14
CA GLU A 24 16.07 31.46 2.77
C GLU A 24 15.44 30.07 2.69
N SER A 25 14.82 29.76 1.55
CA SER A 25 14.23 28.45 1.31
C SER A 25 15.14 27.57 0.46
N TYR A 26 15.02 26.26 0.62
CA TYR A 26 15.81 25.29 -0.16
C TYR A 26 15.67 25.48 -1.68
N HIS A 27 14.49 25.85 -2.17
CA HIS A 27 14.27 26.08 -3.60
C HIS A 27 14.89 27.39 -4.13
N VAL A 28 15.04 28.42 -3.28
CA VAL A 28 15.79 29.64 -3.64
C VAL A 28 17.28 29.34 -3.66
N LEU A 29 17.79 28.61 -2.66
CA LEU A 29 19.18 28.15 -2.63
C LEU A 29 19.52 27.31 -3.88
N PHE A 30 18.69 26.31 -4.19
CA PHE A 30 18.89 25.45 -5.36
C PHE A 30 18.95 26.26 -6.66
N LYS A 31 18.04 27.24 -6.83
CA LYS A 31 18.07 28.15 -7.98
C LYS A 31 19.37 28.95 -8.06
N ARG A 32 19.90 29.42 -6.93
CA ARG A 32 21.18 30.17 -6.89
C ARG A 32 22.36 29.28 -7.26
N LEU A 33 22.41 28.06 -6.72
CA LEU A 33 23.41 27.06 -7.08
C LEU A 33 23.37 26.73 -8.58
N CYS A 34 22.18 26.56 -9.16
CA CYS A 34 22.01 26.40 -10.61
C CYS A 34 22.61 27.58 -11.38
N SER A 35 22.37 28.82 -10.92
CA SER A 35 22.93 30.02 -11.56
C SER A 35 24.46 30.02 -11.53
N TYR A 36 25.11 29.59 -10.44
CA TYR A 36 26.56 29.46 -10.38
C TYR A 36 27.10 28.34 -11.29
N ALA A 37 26.30 27.29 -11.50
CA ALA A 37 26.60 26.21 -12.44
C ALA A 37 26.25 26.56 -13.91
N GLY A 38 25.76 27.77 -14.19
CA GLY A 38 25.35 28.17 -15.54
C GLY A 38 24.05 27.53 -16.04
N LEU A 39 23.20 27.02 -15.13
CA LEU A 39 21.93 26.38 -15.43
C LEU A 39 20.75 27.35 -15.22
N HIS A 40 19.81 27.34 -16.17
CA HIS A 40 18.54 28.04 -15.98
C HIS A 40 17.68 27.28 -14.98
N CYS A 41 17.24 27.98 -13.93
CA CYS A 41 16.36 27.43 -12.91
C CYS A 41 15.29 28.45 -12.53
N VAL A 42 14.05 27.99 -12.39
CA VAL A 42 12.92 28.77 -11.90
C VAL A 42 12.41 28.21 -10.58
N VAL A 43 11.73 29.05 -9.80
CA VAL A 43 10.94 28.62 -8.63
C VAL A 43 9.48 28.65 -9.05
N ILE A 44 8.81 27.52 -8.95
CA ILE A 44 7.40 27.34 -9.27
C ILE A 44 6.61 27.39 -7.96
N LYS A 45 5.50 28.12 -7.97
CA LYS A 45 4.54 28.18 -6.86
C LYS A 45 3.28 27.43 -7.26
N GLY A 46 2.69 26.71 -6.30
CA GLY A 46 1.54 25.86 -6.58
C GLY A 46 0.91 25.27 -5.32
N TYR A 47 0.18 24.19 -5.52
CA TYR A 47 -0.37 23.33 -4.49
C TYR A 47 0.33 21.98 -4.50
N SER A 48 0.32 21.28 -3.38
CA SER A 48 0.80 19.90 -3.31
C SER A 48 -0.03 19.04 -2.38
N LYS A 49 -0.18 17.75 -2.69
CA LYS A 49 -0.79 16.74 -1.80
C LYS A 49 0.17 16.32 -0.68
N SER A 50 0.60 17.30 0.12
CA SER A 50 1.62 17.17 1.17
C SER A 50 1.11 16.47 2.44
N ALA A 51 1.91 16.48 3.51
CA ALA A 51 1.51 15.91 4.79
C ALA A 51 0.17 16.50 5.28
N GLY A 52 -0.76 15.64 5.68
CA GLY A 52 -2.11 16.03 6.11
C GLY A 52 -3.16 16.14 5.00
N TYR A 53 -2.76 16.11 3.71
CA TYR A 53 -3.74 15.99 2.63
C TYR A 53 -4.41 14.61 2.65
N GLN A 54 -5.72 14.58 2.43
CA GLN A 54 -6.49 13.35 2.27
C GLN A 54 -7.21 13.35 0.90
N PRO A 55 -7.40 12.18 0.27
CA PRO A 55 -8.08 12.07 -1.03
C PRO A 55 -9.48 12.70 -1.04
N GLY A 56 -9.74 13.60 -1.99
CA GLY A 56 -11.03 14.31 -2.10
C GLY A 56 -11.12 15.64 -1.35
N VAL A 57 -10.05 16.07 -0.66
CA VAL A 57 -9.94 17.44 -0.13
C VAL A 57 -9.65 18.42 -1.27
N ARG A 58 -10.38 19.54 -1.30
CA ARG A 58 -10.19 20.62 -2.28
C ARG A 58 -9.14 21.65 -1.85
N PHE A 59 -8.53 22.32 -2.81
CA PHE A 59 -7.51 23.36 -2.61
C PHE A 59 -8.13 24.77 -2.60
N GLU A 60 -8.93 25.06 -1.58
CA GLU A 60 -9.66 26.34 -1.46
C GLU A 60 -8.87 27.42 -0.71
N ASP A 61 -7.89 27.03 0.11
CA ASP A 61 -7.12 27.92 0.98
C ASP A 61 -5.60 27.78 0.76
N ASN A 62 -4.80 28.40 1.64
CA ASN A 62 -3.34 28.37 1.55
C ASN A 62 -2.67 27.17 2.27
N ARG A 63 -3.44 26.25 2.87
CA ARG A 63 -2.93 25.16 3.71
C ARG A 63 -1.95 24.24 3.01
N PHE A 64 -2.15 24.03 1.71
CA PHE A 64 -1.33 23.14 0.89
C PHE A 64 -0.51 23.88 -0.16
N ARG A 65 -0.29 25.19 0.02
CA ARG A 65 0.64 25.96 -0.81
C ARG A 65 2.04 25.39 -0.69
N ASN A 66 2.71 25.26 -1.83
CA ASN A 66 4.08 24.76 -1.86
C ASN A 66 4.89 25.42 -2.99
N SER A 67 6.19 25.21 -2.98
CA SER A 67 7.11 25.69 -4.01
C SER A 67 8.20 24.67 -4.29
N TRP A 68 8.53 24.51 -5.56
CA TRP A 68 9.57 23.60 -6.09
C TRP A 68 10.33 24.29 -7.21
N ASN A 69 11.30 23.61 -7.79
CA ASN A 69 12.09 24.13 -8.90
C ASN A 69 11.75 23.41 -10.20
N ALA A 70 11.96 24.13 -11.31
CA ALA A 70 12.26 23.50 -12.59
C ALA A 70 13.63 24.00 -13.07
N VAL A 71 14.45 23.07 -13.54
CA VAL A 71 15.79 23.32 -14.10
C VAL A 71 15.81 22.92 -15.56
N TYR A 72 16.45 23.71 -16.42
CA TYR A 72 16.63 23.38 -17.83
C TYR A 72 17.92 22.58 -17.99
N VAL A 73 17.81 21.31 -18.37
CA VAL A 73 18.93 20.38 -18.52
C VAL A 73 18.65 19.41 -19.65
N ALA A 74 19.69 19.04 -20.41
CA ALA A 74 19.59 18.13 -21.55
C ALA A 74 18.47 18.51 -22.55
N GLY A 75 18.31 19.82 -22.82
CA GLY A 75 17.35 20.33 -23.78
C GLY A 75 15.90 20.44 -23.30
N ALA A 76 15.60 20.14 -22.04
CA ALA A 76 14.25 20.18 -21.50
C ALA A 76 14.16 20.73 -20.07
N TRP A 77 13.00 21.27 -19.69
CA TRP A 77 12.68 21.60 -18.30
C TRP A 77 12.36 20.34 -17.51
N ARG A 78 12.92 20.23 -16.30
CA ARG A 78 12.76 19.09 -15.40
C ARG A 78 12.51 19.56 -13.98
N PHE A 79 11.62 18.87 -13.26
CA PHE A 79 11.28 19.24 -11.88
C PHE A 79 12.35 18.81 -10.88
N VAL A 80 12.55 19.62 -9.85
CA VAL A 80 13.35 19.26 -8.68
C VAL A 80 12.60 19.73 -7.44
N GLN A 81 12.31 18.83 -6.52
CA GLN A 81 11.77 19.17 -5.20
C GLN A 81 12.75 18.76 -4.10
N CYS A 82 13.66 19.69 -3.78
CA CYS A 82 14.77 19.47 -2.84
C CYS A 82 14.30 19.00 -1.45
N ASN A 83 13.19 19.54 -0.94
CA ASN A 83 12.70 19.21 0.41
C ASN A 83 12.22 17.75 0.51
N TRP A 84 11.70 17.20 -0.58
CA TRP A 84 11.13 15.86 -0.60
C TRP A 84 12.17 14.84 -1.05
N GLY A 85 13.09 15.23 -1.93
CA GLY A 85 14.25 14.42 -2.31
C GLY A 85 15.26 14.26 -1.18
N ALA A 86 15.47 15.29 -0.35
CA ALA A 86 16.30 15.23 0.86
C ALA A 86 15.46 14.84 2.09
N ARG A 87 14.72 13.74 1.99
CA ARG A 87 13.68 13.36 2.96
C ARG A 87 14.23 13.26 4.39
N HIS A 88 13.65 14.06 5.27
CA HIS A 88 13.79 13.90 6.71
C HIS A 88 12.83 12.80 7.18
N LEU A 89 13.33 11.64 7.60
CA LEU A 89 12.50 10.68 8.32
C LEU A 89 12.30 11.20 9.75
N VAL A 90 11.29 12.02 9.95
CA VAL A 90 10.70 12.21 11.28
C VAL A 90 9.74 11.05 11.48
N ASN A 91 9.94 10.22 12.52
CA ASN A 91 8.94 9.21 12.85
C ASN A 91 7.62 9.94 13.12
N ALA A 92 6.50 9.48 12.54
CA ALA A 92 5.19 10.13 12.68
C ALA A 92 4.71 10.23 14.15
N LYS A 93 5.30 9.46 15.08
CA LYS A 93 5.07 9.56 16.53
C LYS A 93 5.89 10.65 17.23
N GLU A 94 6.83 11.28 16.52
CA GLU A 94 7.80 12.24 17.03
C GLU A 94 7.65 13.59 16.33
N VAL A 95 6.42 13.97 15.94
CA VAL A 95 6.14 15.39 15.68
C VAL A 95 6.39 16.12 17.00
N PRO A 96 7.35 17.05 17.08
CA PRO A 96 7.59 17.78 18.32
C PRO A 96 6.33 18.56 18.65
N LYS A 97 5.62 18.16 19.73
CA LYS A 97 4.64 19.05 20.33
C LYS A 97 5.38 20.30 20.76
N ALA A 98 4.97 21.46 20.25
CA ALA A 98 5.52 22.74 20.68
C ALA A 98 5.42 22.84 22.21
N GLY A 99 6.56 22.79 22.91
CA GLY A 99 6.64 22.87 24.37
C GLY A 99 7.25 21.65 25.09
N GLY A 100 7.57 20.55 24.40
CA GLY A 100 8.22 19.39 25.04
C GLY A 100 9.71 19.60 25.29
N LYS A 101 10.11 19.97 26.51
CA LYS A 101 11.51 19.83 26.97
C LYS A 101 11.80 18.35 27.26
N GLY A 102 12.71 17.72 26.51
CA GLY A 102 13.16 16.38 26.85
C GLY A 102 14.11 15.78 25.83
N GLY A 103 15.41 15.73 26.16
CA GLY A 103 16.45 15.18 25.31
C GLY A 103 16.32 13.68 25.06
N LYS A 104 16.20 13.32 23.79
CA LYS A 104 16.81 12.14 23.17
C LYS A 104 17.35 12.62 21.82
N SER A 105 18.54 12.16 21.43
CA SER A 105 19.13 12.58 20.15
C SER A 105 18.14 12.27 19.03
N ASP A 106 17.62 13.32 18.43
CA ASP A 106 16.77 13.29 17.24
C ASP A 106 17.58 12.58 16.15
N SER A 107 17.38 11.27 15.98
CA SER A 107 18.13 10.49 15.00
C SER A 107 17.53 10.76 13.62
N LEU A 108 17.74 11.99 13.13
CA LEU A 108 17.39 12.43 11.80
C LEU A 108 18.07 11.49 10.80
N ARG A 109 17.32 10.51 10.30
CA ARG A 109 17.76 9.67 9.18
C ARG A 109 17.41 10.40 7.90
N TYR A 110 18.44 10.76 7.16
CA TYR A 110 18.33 11.27 5.80
C TYR A 110 18.22 10.06 4.87
N GLU A 111 17.10 9.93 4.19
CA GLU A 111 16.93 8.97 3.08
C GLU A 111 16.77 9.80 1.82
N TYR A 112 17.60 9.55 0.81
CA TYR A 112 17.48 10.24 -0.47
C TYR A 112 16.36 9.59 -1.29
N ASP A 113 15.50 10.42 -1.90
CA ASP A 113 14.42 9.97 -2.78
C ASP A 113 14.55 10.60 -4.16
N ASP A 114 15.26 9.88 -5.03
CA ASP A 114 15.54 10.24 -6.43
C ASP A 114 14.28 10.56 -7.24
N HIS A 115 13.10 10.06 -6.83
CA HIS A 115 11.85 10.36 -7.53
C HIS A 115 11.64 11.86 -7.67
N TYR A 116 12.07 12.69 -6.72
CA TYR A 116 11.89 14.14 -6.74
C TYR A 116 13.04 14.90 -7.45
N PHE A 117 13.92 14.19 -8.15
CA PHE A 117 15.00 14.76 -8.96
C PHE A 117 14.78 14.40 -10.42
N LEU A 118 14.47 15.42 -11.24
CA LEU A 118 14.19 15.31 -12.67
C LEU A 118 12.98 14.43 -13.04
N THR A 119 12.00 14.36 -12.14
CA THR A 119 10.76 13.58 -12.27
C THR A 119 10.05 13.82 -13.60
N ASP A 120 9.47 12.76 -14.17
CA ASP A 120 8.58 12.90 -15.33
C ASP A 120 7.35 13.74 -14.96
N PRO A 121 6.96 14.74 -15.78
CA PRO A 121 5.77 15.56 -15.51
C PRO A 121 4.48 14.77 -15.28
N ARG A 122 4.31 13.62 -15.94
CA ARG A 122 3.13 12.75 -15.79
C ARG A 122 3.07 12.07 -14.44
N GLU A 123 4.20 11.86 -13.78
CA GLU A 123 4.26 11.35 -12.42
C GLU A 123 4.17 12.50 -11.42
N PHE A 124 4.91 13.59 -11.65
CA PHE A 124 5.00 14.73 -10.74
C PHE A 124 3.64 15.42 -10.51
N ILE A 125 2.81 15.49 -11.55
CA ILE A 125 1.47 16.09 -11.47
C ILE A 125 0.53 15.38 -10.48
N TYR A 126 0.78 14.12 -10.11
CA TYR A 126 -0.02 13.46 -9.08
C TYR A 126 0.12 14.10 -7.71
N GLU A 127 1.27 14.75 -7.44
CA GLU A 127 1.59 15.31 -6.13
C GLU A 127 1.66 16.84 -6.13
N PHE A 128 1.96 17.49 -7.27
CA PHE A 128 2.20 18.93 -7.37
C PHE A 128 1.45 19.59 -8.53
N PHE A 129 0.65 20.61 -8.22
CA PHE A 129 -0.11 21.38 -9.20
C PHE A 129 0.36 22.85 -9.24
N PRO A 130 0.97 23.32 -10.34
CA PRO A 130 1.48 24.68 -10.45
C PRO A 130 0.36 25.70 -10.65
N LEU A 131 0.57 26.93 -10.15
CA LEU A 131 -0.37 28.05 -10.37
C LEU A 131 -0.42 28.54 -11.83
N GLN A 132 0.67 28.38 -12.56
CA GLN A 132 0.75 28.72 -13.99
C GLN A 132 0.73 27.41 -14.78
N ALA A 133 -0.21 27.28 -15.71
CA ALA A 133 -0.47 26.04 -16.44
C ALA A 133 0.76 25.55 -17.25
N ASP A 134 1.56 26.46 -17.80
CA ASP A 134 2.76 26.12 -18.58
C ASP A 134 3.77 25.31 -17.76
N TRP A 135 3.83 25.55 -16.45
CA TRP A 135 4.72 24.83 -15.54
C TRP A 135 4.23 23.43 -15.16
N GLN A 136 3.14 22.94 -15.75
CA GLN A 136 2.78 21.52 -15.66
C GLN A 136 3.70 20.67 -16.53
N LEU A 137 4.28 21.25 -17.60
CA LEU A 137 5.12 20.55 -18.58
C LEU A 137 4.44 19.32 -19.21
N LEU A 138 3.10 19.25 -19.14
CA LEU A 138 2.29 18.23 -19.77
C LEU A 138 1.93 18.64 -21.19
N LYS A 139 1.82 17.64 -22.09
CA LYS A 139 1.31 17.86 -23.45
C LYS A 139 -0.13 18.40 -23.42
N THR A 140 -0.93 17.90 -22.49
CA THR A 140 -2.29 18.36 -22.23
C THR A 140 -2.36 18.72 -20.75
N PRO A 141 -2.28 20.02 -20.40
CA PRO A 141 -2.43 20.46 -19.02
C PRO A 141 -3.80 20.10 -18.46
N ILE A 142 -3.84 19.80 -17.16
CA ILE A 142 -5.07 19.51 -16.41
C ILE A 142 -5.49 20.75 -15.60
N THR A 143 -6.77 20.80 -15.27
CA THR A 143 -7.36 21.78 -14.36
C THR A 143 -7.09 21.44 -12.89
N LEU A 144 -7.32 22.40 -12.00
CA LEU A 144 -7.22 22.14 -10.55
C LEU A 144 -8.21 21.08 -10.09
N GLN A 145 -9.42 21.08 -10.66
CA GLN A 145 -10.44 20.07 -10.36
C GLN A 145 -9.97 18.66 -10.76
N GLU A 146 -9.41 18.51 -11.96
CA GLU A 146 -8.86 17.22 -12.41
C GLU A 146 -7.69 16.77 -11.50
N PHE A 147 -6.84 17.69 -11.04
CA PHE A 147 -5.78 17.39 -10.08
C PHE A 147 -6.33 16.90 -8.72
N GLU A 148 -7.39 17.50 -8.21
CA GLU A 148 -8.09 17.07 -6.99
C GLU A 148 -8.67 15.66 -7.13
N GLU A 149 -9.15 15.32 -8.34
CA GLU A 149 -9.69 14.01 -8.68
C GLU A 149 -8.62 12.94 -8.90
N LEU A 150 -7.34 13.30 -9.14
CA LEU A 150 -6.27 12.32 -9.28
C LEU A 150 -6.06 11.51 -7.99
N PRO A 151 -5.87 10.18 -8.09
CA PRO A 151 -5.52 9.33 -6.95
C PRO A 151 -4.35 9.91 -6.16
N PHE A 152 -4.38 9.74 -4.84
CA PHE A 152 -3.25 10.11 -4.01
C PHE A 152 -2.20 8.99 -4.11
N VAL A 153 -1.06 9.29 -4.69
CA VAL A 153 0.09 8.38 -4.78
C VAL A 153 1.34 9.03 -4.18
N ARG A 154 2.35 8.22 -3.92
CA ARG A 154 3.67 8.65 -3.41
C ARG A 154 4.77 8.15 -4.33
N SER A 155 5.96 8.73 -4.22
CA SER A 155 7.18 8.29 -4.93
C SER A 155 7.37 6.77 -5.06
N LEU A 156 7.05 5.99 -4.01
CA LEU A 156 7.17 4.53 -4.04
C LEU A 156 6.21 3.82 -5.01
N PHE A 157 5.05 4.42 -5.30
CA PHE A 157 4.14 3.91 -6.33
C PHE A 157 4.87 3.84 -7.67
N PHE A 158 5.50 4.94 -8.07
CA PHE A 158 6.29 5.03 -9.31
C PHE A 158 7.58 4.21 -9.25
N ARG A 159 8.27 4.20 -8.10
CA ARG A 159 9.50 3.43 -7.91
C ARG A 159 9.27 1.91 -8.09
N TYR A 160 8.12 1.41 -7.67
CA TYR A 160 7.72 0.01 -7.91
C TYR A 160 7.09 -0.22 -9.29
N GLY A 161 6.99 0.82 -10.13
CA GLY A 161 6.37 0.77 -11.45
C GLY A 161 4.88 0.48 -11.41
N LEU A 162 4.22 0.78 -10.28
CA LEU A 162 2.78 0.58 -10.14
C LEU A 162 2.03 1.54 -11.06
N TYR A 163 0.88 1.10 -11.55
CA TYR A 163 0.00 1.93 -12.36
C TYR A 163 -1.46 1.54 -12.14
N PHE A 164 -2.36 2.49 -12.39
CA PHE A 164 -3.78 2.22 -12.39
C PHE A 164 -4.18 1.67 -13.77
N PRO A 165 -4.80 0.48 -13.85
CA PRO A 165 -5.19 -0.12 -15.12
C PRO A 165 -6.38 0.62 -15.76
N ASP A 166 -7.19 1.32 -14.96
CA ASP A 166 -8.29 2.16 -15.43
C ASP A 166 -7.88 3.64 -15.37
N SER A 167 -7.91 4.31 -16.53
CA SER A 167 -7.62 5.74 -16.67
C SER A 167 -8.60 6.64 -15.91
N HIS A 168 -9.77 6.12 -15.51
CA HIS A 168 -10.78 6.83 -14.74
C HIS A 168 -10.68 6.55 -13.23
N THR A 169 -9.60 5.92 -12.75
CA THR A 169 -9.38 5.74 -11.31
C THR A 169 -9.25 7.11 -10.65
N LYS A 170 -10.17 7.46 -9.75
CA LYS A 170 -10.21 8.75 -9.04
C LYS A 170 -9.80 8.63 -7.58
N ALA A 171 -9.47 9.76 -6.95
CA ALA A 171 -9.17 9.88 -5.53
C ALA A 171 -10.34 9.44 -4.63
N VAL A 172 -11.57 9.69 -5.08
CA VAL A 172 -12.81 9.29 -4.42
C VAL A 172 -13.45 8.18 -5.25
N MET A 173 -13.63 7.01 -4.64
CA MET A 173 -14.26 5.85 -5.25
C MET A 173 -15.62 5.63 -4.58
N TYR A 174 -16.68 5.61 -5.37
CA TYR A 174 -18.04 5.39 -4.87
C TYR A 174 -18.35 3.90 -4.84
N THR A 175 -19.10 3.48 -3.83
CA THR A 175 -19.65 2.12 -3.79
C THR A 175 -20.71 1.92 -4.86
N ASP A 176 -20.78 0.72 -5.42
CA ASP A 176 -21.87 0.28 -6.26
C ASP A 176 -23.16 0.04 -5.45
N ALA A 177 -24.23 -0.40 -6.11
CA ALA A 177 -25.52 -0.70 -5.47
C ALA A 177 -25.45 -1.80 -4.41
N THR A 178 -24.40 -2.64 -4.43
CA THR A 178 -24.18 -3.61 -3.36
C THR A 178 -23.56 -2.97 -2.13
N GLY A 179 -22.96 -1.78 -2.22
CA GLY A 179 -22.16 -1.19 -1.15
C GLY A 179 -20.67 -1.54 -1.25
N ALA A 180 -20.20 -1.99 -2.42
CA ALA A 180 -18.81 -2.35 -2.65
C ALA A 180 -18.10 -1.36 -3.58
N ALA A 181 -16.83 -1.06 -3.29
CA ALA A 181 -15.94 -0.32 -4.18
C ALA A 181 -14.65 -1.10 -4.38
N THR A 182 -14.13 -1.18 -5.62
CA THR A 182 -12.90 -1.92 -5.91
C THR A 182 -11.82 -1.00 -6.42
N VAL A 183 -10.69 -0.94 -5.70
CA VAL A 183 -9.46 -0.29 -6.16
C VAL A 183 -8.56 -1.36 -6.79
N ARG A 184 -8.10 -1.13 -8.02
CA ARG A 184 -7.17 -2.03 -8.73
C ARG A 184 -5.85 -1.33 -9.00
N ILE A 185 -4.75 -2.02 -8.73
CA ILE A 185 -3.40 -1.54 -9.00
C ILE A 185 -2.68 -2.64 -9.75
N ALA A 186 -2.14 -2.30 -10.91
CA ALA A 186 -1.30 -3.19 -11.69
C ALA A 186 0.17 -2.97 -11.35
N MET A 187 0.95 -4.04 -11.46
CA MET A 187 2.39 -4.03 -11.19
C MET A 187 3.17 -4.63 -12.37
N PRO A 188 4.45 -4.27 -12.54
CA PRO A 188 5.31 -4.86 -13.55
C PRO A 188 5.53 -6.36 -13.31
N THR A 189 5.66 -7.14 -14.39
CA THR A 189 5.80 -8.61 -14.30
C THR A 189 7.00 -9.05 -13.47
N ASN A 190 8.12 -8.33 -13.56
CA ASN A 190 9.33 -8.60 -12.78
C ASN A 190 9.17 -8.36 -11.27
N MET A 191 8.13 -7.64 -10.83
CA MET A 191 7.87 -7.34 -9.42
C MET A 191 6.83 -8.28 -8.78
N GLN A 192 6.08 -9.06 -9.57
CA GLN A 192 4.98 -9.90 -9.05
C GLN A 192 5.43 -10.89 -7.97
N SER A 193 6.64 -11.43 -8.10
CA SER A 193 7.18 -12.44 -7.18
C SER A 193 7.73 -11.88 -5.87
N SER A 194 7.95 -10.56 -5.78
CA SER A 194 8.56 -9.93 -4.61
C SER A 194 7.66 -8.88 -3.95
N LEU A 195 6.70 -8.31 -4.68
CA LEU A 195 5.89 -7.23 -4.14
C LEU A 195 4.75 -7.79 -3.29
N ILE A 196 4.74 -7.39 -2.02
CA ILE A 196 3.67 -7.69 -1.07
C ILE A 196 2.93 -6.40 -0.71
N PHE A 197 1.65 -6.54 -0.45
CA PHE A 197 0.77 -5.42 -0.12
C PHE A 197 0.13 -5.60 1.25
N HIS A 198 -0.08 -4.46 1.89
CA HIS A 198 -0.86 -4.32 3.11
C HIS A 198 -1.80 -3.13 2.96
N TYR A 199 -2.87 -3.10 3.74
CA TYR A 199 -3.82 -2.01 3.70
C TYR A 199 -4.35 -1.71 5.10
N ASN A 200 -4.76 -0.46 5.29
CA ASN A 200 -5.57 -0.02 6.41
C ASN A 200 -6.88 0.58 5.89
N LEU A 201 -7.98 0.23 6.54
CA LEU A 201 -9.27 0.87 6.35
C LEU A 201 -9.70 1.51 7.66
N LYS A 202 -10.08 2.78 7.61
CA LYS A 202 -10.61 3.53 8.74
C LYS A 202 -11.75 4.42 8.28
N PHE A 203 -12.55 4.95 9.21
CA PHE A 203 -13.46 6.03 8.88
C PHE A 203 -12.68 7.24 8.34
N TYR A 204 -13.28 8.00 7.45
CA TYR A 204 -12.59 9.12 6.81
C TYR A 204 -12.43 10.30 7.76
N ASP A 205 -13.51 10.65 8.48
CA ASP A 205 -13.57 11.81 9.38
C ASP A 205 -13.12 11.50 10.81
N SER A 206 -13.03 10.22 11.18
CA SER A 206 -12.51 9.76 12.47
C SER A 206 -11.42 8.73 12.23
N ASP A 207 -10.35 8.76 13.00
CA ASP A 207 -9.27 7.76 12.88
C ASP A 207 -9.69 6.35 13.39
N GLY A 208 -10.99 6.09 13.54
CA GLY A 208 -11.54 4.81 14.00
C GLY A 208 -11.44 3.71 12.95
N ASP A 209 -10.99 2.54 13.37
CA ASP A 209 -10.75 1.35 12.54
C ASP A 209 -11.67 0.16 12.89
N THR A 210 -12.75 0.43 13.63
CA THR A 210 -13.72 -0.58 14.10
C THR A 210 -15.17 -0.12 13.90
N TYR A 211 -16.03 -1.05 13.53
CA TYR A 211 -17.48 -0.87 13.39
C TYR A 211 -18.19 -1.99 14.14
N ASP A 212 -19.09 -1.66 15.07
CA ASP A 212 -19.79 -2.61 15.95
C ASP A 212 -18.88 -3.65 16.61
N GLY A 213 -17.71 -3.21 17.08
CA GLY A 213 -16.69 -4.07 17.70
C GLY A 213 -15.89 -4.95 16.74
N VAL A 214 -16.15 -4.86 15.43
CA VAL A 214 -15.44 -5.60 14.38
C VAL A 214 -14.44 -4.68 13.68
N SER A 215 -13.19 -5.14 13.50
CA SER A 215 -12.19 -4.38 12.76
C SER A 215 -12.58 -4.20 11.29
N LEU A 216 -12.42 -2.96 10.79
CA LEU A 216 -12.67 -2.58 9.39
C LEU A 216 -11.80 -3.35 8.39
N LYS A 217 -10.69 -3.95 8.83
CA LYS A 217 -9.89 -4.87 8.00
C LYS A 217 -10.72 -6.05 7.44
N ARG A 218 -11.74 -6.49 8.19
CA ARG A 218 -12.62 -7.60 7.78
C ARG A 218 -13.63 -7.20 6.72
N PHE A 219 -13.66 -5.93 6.32
CA PHE A 219 -14.52 -5.41 5.26
C PHE A 219 -13.73 -5.16 3.96
N VAL A 220 -12.50 -5.66 3.85
CA VAL A 220 -11.68 -5.53 2.65
C VAL A 220 -11.19 -6.90 2.18
N MET A 221 -11.56 -7.26 0.96
CA MET A 221 -10.98 -8.41 0.28
C MET A 221 -9.81 -7.93 -0.58
N GLN A 222 -8.59 -8.20 -0.12
CA GLN A 222 -7.38 -8.06 -0.91
C GLN A 222 -7.13 -9.35 -1.69
N SER A 223 -7.05 -9.30 -3.01
CA SER A 223 -6.69 -10.45 -3.85
C SER A 223 -5.68 -10.05 -4.93
N VAL A 224 -4.93 -11.03 -5.43
CA VAL A 224 -3.98 -10.82 -6.53
C VAL A 224 -4.27 -11.83 -7.63
N VAL A 225 -4.55 -11.33 -8.83
CA VAL A 225 -4.80 -12.14 -10.02
C VAL A 225 -3.90 -11.62 -11.15
N GLY A 226 -3.02 -12.49 -11.66
CA GLY A 226 -2.00 -12.09 -12.63
C GLY A 226 -1.11 -10.97 -12.08
N ASN A 227 -1.00 -9.87 -12.82
CA ASN A 227 -0.18 -8.71 -12.44
C ASN A 227 -0.95 -7.63 -11.66
N MET A 228 -2.13 -7.95 -11.15
CA MET A 228 -3.05 -6.98 -10.57
C MET A 228 -3.43 -7.34 -9.14
N VAL A 229 -3.25 -6.39 -8.23
CA VAL A 229 -3.83 -6.45 -6.88
C VAL A 229 -5.15 -5.69 -6.87
N ALA A 230 -6.17 -6.28 -6.26
CA ALA A 230 -7.47 -5.67 -6.06
C ALA A 230 -7.76 -5.55 -4.56
N PHE A 231 -8.27 -4.39 -4.15
CA PHE A 231 -8.80 -4.14 -2.80
C PHE A 231 -10.28 -3.85 -2.94
N ARG A 232 -11.12 -4.87 -2.71
CA ARG A 232 -12.57 -4.74 -2.72
C ARG A 232 -13.05 -4.40 -1.31
N VAL A 233 -13.44 -3.14 -1.12
CA VAL A 233 -13.99 -2.62 0.12
C VAL A 233 -15.50 -2.82 0.11
N HIS A 234 -16.04 -3.44 1.16
CA HIS A 234 -17.47 -3.59 1.41
C HIS A 234 -17.85 -2.64 2.54
N ALA A 235 -18.49 -1.52 2.23
CA ALA A 235 -18.79 -0.51 3.23
C ALA A 235 -19.74 -1.09 4.31
N PRO A 236 -19.36 -1.07 5.61
CA PRO A 236 -20.22 -1.57 6.68
C PRO A 236 -21.40 -0.65 6.98
N SER A 237 -21.26 0.65 6.67
CA SER A 237 -22.26 1.69 6.89
C SER A 237 -22.17 2.75 5.79
N SER A 238 -23.24 3.53 5.59
CA SER A 238 -23.16 4.77 4.83
C SER A 238 -22.16 5.73 5.49
N GLY A 239 -21.41 6.46 4.67
CA GLY A 239 -20.36 7.36 5.10
C GLY A 239 -19.12 7.26 4.21
N ALA A 240 -18.02 7.82 4.70
CA ALA A 240 -16.74 7.79 4.01
C ALA A 240 -15.68 7.03 4.81
N PHE A 241 -14.82 6.32 4.08
CA PHE A 241 -13.70 5.56 4.62
C PHE A 241 -12.40 5.97 3.93
N LEU A 242 -11.28 5.90 4.65
CA LEU A 242 -9.95 6.06 4.07
C LEU A 242 -9.32 4.68 3.90
N LEU A 243 -9.07 4.29 2.64
CA LEU A 243 -8.25 3.14 2.28
C LEU A 243 -6.81 3.62 2.05
N ASP A 244 -5.88 3.18 2.89
CA ASP A 244 -4.44 3.45 2.77
C ASP A 244 -3.73 2.16 2.37
N ILE A 245 -3.10 2.15 1.20
CA ILE A 245 -2.45 0.97 0.62
C ILE A 245 -0.94 1.15 0.73
N PHE A 246 -0.31 0.10 1.25
CA PHE A 246 1.12 0.02 1.47
C PHE A 246 1.71 -1.13 0.67
N ALA A 247 2.98 -0.98 0.29
CA ALA A 247 3.72 -2.05 -0.37
C ALA A 247 5.13 -2.19 0.23
N ASN A 248 5.70 -3.36 0.04
CA ASN A 248 7.11 -3.64 0.28
C ASN A 248 7.60 -4.68 -0.73
N ALA A 249 8.84 -4.54 -1.21
CA ALA A 249 9.49 -5.54 -2.05
C ALA A 249 10.29 -6.47 -1.14
N VAL A 250 9.89 -7.74 -1.07
CA VAL A 250 10.44 -8.75 -0.17
C VAL A 250 10.64 -10.04 -0.97
N THR A 251 11.83 -10.61 -0.91
CA THR A 251 12.08 -11.92 -1.53
C THR A 251 11.36 -13.03 -0.76
N PRO A 252 11.02 -14.16 -1.41
CA PRO A 252 10.41 -15.29 -0.69
C PRO A 252 11.25 -15.74 0.53
N LYS A 253 12.58 -15.73 0.42
CA LYS A 253 13.49 -16.08 1.52
C LYS A 253 13.36 -15.12 2.70
N GLU A 254 13.29 -13.82 2.45
CA GLU A 254 13.10 -12.81 3.50
C GLU A 254 11.70 -12.88 4.13
N TYR A 255 10.67 -13.20 3.34
CA TYR A 255 9.31 -13.34 3.85
C TYR A 255 9.21 -14.50 4.85
N LEU A 256 9.87 -15.62 4.55
CA LEU A 256 9.82 -16.84 5.34
C LEU A 256 10.66 -16.79 6.64
N THR A 257 11.45 -15.72 6.87
CA THR A 257 12.13 -15.55 8.16
C THR A 257 11.15 -15.19 9.28
N GLY A 258 9.97 -14.64 8.94
CA GLY A 258 9.01 -14.14 9.92
C GLY A 258 9.39 -12.80 10.55
N GLU A 259 10.48 -12.18 10.12
CA GLU A 259 10.90 -10.87 10.62
C GLU A 259 9.88 -9.77 10.28
N PRO A 260 9.69 -8.77 11.16
CA PRO A 260 8.76 -7.68 10.91
C PRO A 260 9.06 -6.91 9.62
N MET A 261 8.14 -6.99 8.66
CA MET A 261 8.25 -6.29 7.38
C MET A 261 7.81 -4.83 7.50
N LYS A 262 8.61 -3.92 6.92
CA LYS A 262 8.32 -2.48 6.92
C LYS A 262 7.58 -2.08 5.66
N PHE A 263 6.29 -1.84 5.79
CA PHE A 263 5.45 -1.34 4.72
C PHE A 263 5.51 0.20 4.66
N LYS A 264 5.57 0.75 3.44
CA LYS A 264 5.47 2.19 3.20
C LYS A 264 4.23 2.47 2.33
N SER A 265 3.48 3.53 2.66
CA SER A 265 2.26 3.91 1.94
C SER A 265 2.61 4.27 0.49
N VAL A 266 1.91 3.65 -0.47
CA VAL A 266 2.08 3.88 -1.90
C VAL A 266 0.93 4.68 -2.49
N CYS A 267 -0.29 4.50 -1.99
CA CYS A 267 -1.45 5.27 -2.44
C CYS A 267 -2.60 5.27 -1.43
N LYS A 268 -3.52 6.22 -1.56
CA LYS A 268 -4.70 6.37 -0.69
C LYS A 268 -5.94 6.71 -1.50
N PHE A 269 -7.08 6.23 -1.02
CA PHE A 269 -8.40 6.48 -1.61
C PHE A 269 -9.42 6.83 -0.53
N LYS A 270 -10.33 7.75 -0.86
CA LYS A 270 -11.58 7.93 -0.13
C LYS A 270 -12.60 6.99 -0.74
N ILE A 271 -13.14 6.08 0.06
CA ILE A 271 -14.27 5.24 -0.34
C ILE A 271 -15.54 5.92 0.17
N ALA A 272 -16.44 6.31 -0.72
CA ALA A 272 -17.69 6.98 -0.40
C ALA A 272 -18.87 6.01 -0.59
N CYS A 273 -19.63 5.79 0.48
CA CYS A 273 -20.86 5.01 0.46
C CYS A 273 -22.03 5.94 0.81
N GLU A 274 -22.84 6.30 -0.18
CA GLU A 274 -23.97 7.21 0.03
C GLU A 274 -25.13 6.46 0.70
N GLU A 275 -25.50 5.31 0.16
CA GLU A 275 -26.61 4.50 0.64
C GLU A 275 -26.25 3.01 0.64
N LEU A 276 -26.69 2.29 1.68
CA LEU A 276 -26.61 0.83 1.74
C LEU A 276 -28.00 0.23 1.59
N GLN A 277 -28.18 -0.57 0.54
CA GLN A 277 -29.42 -1.33 0.33
C GLN A 277 -29.46 -2.60 1.18
N THR A 278 -28.29 -3.11 1.57
CA THR A 278 -28.15 -4.36 2.33
C THR A 278 -27.09 -4.20 3.39
N VAL A 279 -27.30 -4.84 4.55
CA VAL A 279 -26.28 -4.92 5.60
C VAL A 279 -25.11 -5.75 5.10
N MET A 280 -23.92 -5.14 5.08
CA MET A 280 -22.68 -5.83 4.75
C MET A 280 -22.17 -6.59 5.98
N VAL A 281 -21.85 -7.87 5.77
CA VAL A 281 -21.31 -8.75 6.82
C VAL A 281 -19.78 -8.78 6.69
N PRO A 282 -19.03 -8.73 7.80
CA PRO A 282 -17.57 -8.84 7.74
C PRO A 282 -17.15 -10.19 7.15
N LEU A 283 -16.03 -10.22 6.43
CA LEU A 283 -15.38 -11.45 5.98
C LEU A 283 -15.04 -12.34 7.19
N PRO A 284 -15.00 -13.67 7.04
CA PRO A 284 -14.55 -14.61 8.07
C PRO A 284 -13.20 -14.18 8.68
N ASP A 285 -13.01 -14.47 9.97
CA ASP A 285 -11.83 -14.01 10.74
C ASP A 285 -10.58 -14.85 10.46
N CYS A 286 -10.16 -14.83 9.20
CA CYS A 286 -8.96 -15.51 8.72
C CYS A 286 -7.69 -14.72 9.05
N ALA A 287 -6.54 -15.38 8.87
CA ALA A 287 -5.24 -14.73 8.94
C ALA A 287 -5.15 -13.50 8.01
N SER A 288 -4.35 -12.51 8.41
CA SER A 288 -4.16 -11.28 7.62
C SER A 288 -3.43 -11.55 6.29
N GLY A 289 -3.62 -10.64 5.33
CA GLY A 289 -2.98 -10.69 4.02
C GLY A 289 -3.93 -11.04 2.89
N GLU A 290 -3.36 -11.45 1.75
CA GLU A 290 -4.07 -11.69 0.50
C GLU A 290 -4.93 -12.95 0.52
N TRP A 291 -6.09 -12.87 -0.13
CA TRP A 291 -6.98 -13.98 -0.41
C TRP A 291 -6.63 -14.62 -1.76
N GLY A 292 -6.75 -15.94 -1.82
CA GLY A 292 -6.46 -16.78 -2.98
C GLY A 292 -5.09 -17.47 -2.94
N PRO A 293 -4.84 -18.35 -3.94
CA PRO A 293 -3.67 -19.22 -3.98
C PRO A 293 -2.37 -18.54 -4.43
N THR A 294 -2.44 -17.32 -4.96
CA THR A 294 -1.28 -16.61 -5.53
C THR A 294 -0.11 -16.53 -4.53
N LYS A 295 -0.40 -16.28 -3.24
CA LYS A 295 0.58 -16.31 -2.16
C LYS A 295 1.28 -17.66 -2.06
N ALA A 296 0.50 -18.72 -2.05
CA ALA A 296 0.92 -20.10 -1.84
C ALA A 296 1.82 -20.55 -3.00
N THR A 297 1.44 -20.23 -4.24
CA THR A 297 2.24 -20.51 -5.42
C THR A 297 3.56 -19.75 -5.39
N ARG A 298 3.51 -18.44 -5.17
CA ARG A 298 4.70 -17.56 -5.17
C ARG A 298 5.71 -17.90 -4.08
N LEU A 299 5.24 -18.11 -2.84
CA LEU A 299 6.11 -18.23 -1.68
C LEU A 299 6.44 -19.67 -1.30
N PHE A 300 5.52 -20.61 -1.54
CA PHE A 300 5.64 -22.01 -1.11
C PHE A 300 5.69 -23.00 -2.28
N GLY A 301 5.38 -22.58 -3.51
CA GLY A 301 5.32 -23.51 -4.65
C GLY A 301 4.09 -24.42 -4.61
N LEU A 302 3.03 -24.00 -3.91
CA LEU A 302 1.73 -24.67 -3.93
C LEU A 302 0.92 -24.16 -5.11
N ILE A 303 0.85 -24.95 -6.17
CA ILE A 303 0.16 -24.61 -7.42
C ILE A 303 -1.27 -25.15 -7.36
N PRO A 304 -2.32 -24.29 -7.42
CA PRO A 304 -3.70 -24.75 -7.37
C PRO A 304 -4.05 -25.61 -8.59
N ILE A 305 -4.68 -26.76 -8.37
CA ILE A 305 -5.19 -27.65 -9.42
C ILE A 305 -6.68 -27.39 -9.66
N THR A 306 -7.49 -27.30 -8.60
CA THR A 306 -8.95 -27.18 -8.73
C THR A 306 -9.43 -25.73 -8.81
N HIS A 307 -9.10 -24.89 -7.81
CA HIS A 307 -9.61 -23.53 -7.71
C HIS A 307 -8.49 -22.50 -7.74
N GLN A 308 -8.49 -21.63 -8.75
CA GLN A 308 -7.47 -20.58 -8.91
C GLN A 308 -7.91 -19.24 -8.31
N ASP A 309 -9.21 -19.06 -8.11
CA ASP A 309 -9.80 -17.84 -7.59
C ASP A 309 -9.91 -17.83 -6.06
N ALA A 310 -9.78 -16.64 -5.48
CA ALA A 310 -9.91 -16.42 -4.05
C ALA A 310 -11.32 -16.69 -3.49
N LEU A 311 -12.34 -16.55 -4.33
CA LEU A 311 -13.74 -16.80 -4.01
C LEU A 311 -14.17 -18.13 -4.63
N VAL A 312 -14.67 -19.05 -3.81
CA VAL A 312 -15.14 -20.36 -4.22
C VAL A 312 -16.63 -20.49 -3.89
N PHE A 313 -17.39 -21.06 -4.83
CA PHE A 313 -18.78 -21.47 -4.60
C PHE A 313 -18.81 -22.98 -4.51
N ALA A 314 -19.39 -23.50 -3.43
CA ALA A 314 -19.42 -24.93 -3.16
C ALA A 314 -20.80 -25.40 -2.70
N GLY A 315 -21.07 -26.68 -2.90
CA GLY A 315 -22.21 -27.38 -2.32
C GLY A 315 -22.00 -27.69 -0.84
N ARG A 316 -22.31 -28.92 -0.43
CA ARG A 316 -22.05 -29.40 0.95
C ARG A 316 -20.62 -29.85 1.20
N GLU A 317 -19.91 -30.21 0.14
CA GLU A 317 -18.53 -30.67 0.20
C GLU A 317 -17.71 -29.89 -0.81
N LEU A 318 -16.43 -29.72 -0.52
CA LEU A 318 -15.46 -29.07 -1.39
C LEU A 318 -14.13 -29.80 -1.31
N GLU A 319 -13.54 -30.01 -2.48
CA GLU A 319 -12.19 -30.55 -2.62
C GLU A 319 -11.26 -29.49 -3.22
N LEU A 320 -10.22 -29.12 -2.46
CA LEU A 320 -9.18 -28.20 -2.91
C LEU A 320 -7.87 -28.96 -3.08
N GLN A 321 -7.36 -29.00 -4.30
CA GLN A 321 -6.12 -29.70 -4.61
C GLN A 321 -5.02 -28.72 -5.02
N PHE A 322 -3.81 -29.00 -4.55
CA PHE A 322 -2.60 -28.29 -4.95
C PHE A 322 -1.50 -29.27 -5.31
N ARG A 323 -0.77 -28.97 -6.39
CA ARG A 323 0.51 -29.63 -6.69
C ARG A 323 1.64 -28.88 -6.00
N MET A 324 2.50 -29.61 -5.32
CA MET A 324 3.72 -29.07 -4.74
C MET A 324 4.82 -29.05 -5.81
N SER A 325 5.38 -27.88 -6.10
CA SER A 325 6.53 -27.75 -7.01
C SER A 325 7.88 -27.94 -6.31
N ARG A 326 7.86 -28.09 -4.97
CA ARG A 326 9.00 -28.33 -4.10
C ARG A 326 8.52 -29.03 -2.82
N PRO A 327 9.40 -29.75 -2.10
CA PRO A 327 9.00 -30.49 -0.90
C PRO A 327 8.47 -29.57 0.23
N LEU A 328 7.23 -29.82 0.64
CA LEU A 328 6.57 -29.18 1.78
C LEU A 328 6.11 -30.25 2.78
N THR A 329 5.94 -29.87 4.04
CA THR A 329 5.48 -30.77 5.10
C THR A 329 4.57 -30.07 6.10
N ASP A 330 3.99 -30.83 7.02
CA ASP A 330 3.19 -30.37 8.15
C ASP A 330 2.02 -29.46 7.73
N PHE A 331 1.16 -29.95 6.83
CA PHE A 331 -0.02 -29.18 6.43
C PHE A 331 -1.03 -29.04 7.58
N MET A 332 -1.62 -27.86 7.67
CA MET A 332 -2.74 -27.59 8.56
C MET A 332 -3.74 -26.69 7.84
N ALA A 333 -5.02 -26.95 8.03
CA ALA A 333 -6.07 -26.08 7.55
C ALA A 333 -7.07 -25.79 8.66
N THR A 334 -7.52 -24.54 8.75
CA THR A 334 -8.50 -24.08 9.74
C THR A 334 -9.68 -23.43 9.04
N LEU A 335 -10.88 -23.80 9.47
CA LEU A 335 -12.13 -23.34 8.89
C LEU A 335 -12.80 -22.35 9.84
N HIS A 336 -13.23 -21.22 9.28
CA HIS A 336 -13.78 -20.08 10.01
C HIS A 336 -15.20 -19.78 9.51
N LYS A 337 -16.11 -19.47 10.43
CA LYS A 337 -17.43 -18.90 10.12
C LYS A 337 -17.80 -17.88 11.19
N ASN A 338 -18.34 -16.75 10.78
CA ASN A 338 -18.77 -15.71 11.72
C ASN A 338 -19.78 -16.25 12.73
N GLY A 339 -19.55 -15.94 14.01
CA GLY A 339 -20.41 -16.38 15.11
C GLY A 339 -20.21 -17.85 15.51
N VAL A 340 -19.27 -18.59 14.90
CA VAL A 340 -18.98 -19.98 15.24
C VAL A 340 -17.54 -20.12 15.71
N GLU A 341 -17.34 -20.79 16.84
CA GLU A 341 -15.99 -21.09 17.34
C GLU A 341 -15.24 -22.05 16.41
N GLU A 342 -13.99 -21.71 16.07
CA GLU A 342 -13.11 -22.49 15.20
C GLU A 342 -12.98 -23.96 15.64
N LYS A 343 -12.91 -24.23 16.95
CA LYS A 343 -12.81 -25.59 17.51
C LYS A 343 -13.99 -26.49 17.13
N ARG A 344 -15.18 -25.92 16.88
CA ARG A 344 -16.35 -26.68 16.42
C ARG A 344 -16.26 -27.03 14.95
N LEU A 345 -15.45 -26.29 14.20
CA LEU A 345 -15.25 -26.43 12.75
C LEU A 345 -14.06 -27.32 12.37
N SER A 346 -13.12 -27.55 13.30
CA SER A 346 -11.89 -28.33 13.04
C SER A 346 -12.13 -29.74 12.49
N LYS A 347 -13.24 -30.40 12.88
CA LYS A 347 -13.61 -31.74 12.41
C LYS A 347 -14.15 -31.79 10.97
N PHE A 348 -14.42 -30.63 10.38
CA PHE A 348 -15.02 -30.47 9.05
C PHE A 348 -13.99 -30.12 7.97
N VAL A 349 -12.71 -30.12 8.35
CA VAL A 349 -11.59 -29.93 7.43
C VAL A 349 -10.56 -31.01 7.71
N SER A 350 -10.13 -31.69 6.66
CA SER A 350 -9.02 -32.63 6.70
C SER A 350 -8.15 -32.45 5.46
N HIS A 351 -6.97 -33.05 5.48
CA HIS A 351 -6.10 -33.06 4.32
C HIS A 351 -5.43 -34.42 4.16
N VAL A 352 -5.05 -34.74 2.93
CA VAL A 352 -4.26 -35.91 2.57
C VAL A 352 -3.17 -35.45 1.61
N VAL A 353 -1.95 -35.92 1.83
CA VAL A 353 -0.85 -35.75 0.88
C VAL A 353 -0.65 -37.09 0.19
N SER A 354 -0.71 -37.10 -1.14
CA SER A 354 -0.48 -38.28 -1.97
C SER A 354 0.96 -38.35 -2.49
N ASP A 355 1.37 -39.53 -2.94
CA ASP A 355 2.74 -39.80 -3.41
C ASP A 355 3.13 -39.02 -4.69
N ASP A 356 2.17 -38.42 -5.38
CA ASP A 356 2.36 -37.62 -6.61
C ASP A 356 2.56 -36.12 -6.34
N ASP A 357 3.03 -35.78 -5.13
CA ASP A 357 3.24 -34.41 -4.66
C ASP A 357 1.96 -33.54 -4.68
N VAL A 358 0.79 -34.17 -4.54
CA VAL A 358 -0.50 -33.47 -4.44
C VAL A 358 -0.96 -33.45 -2.99
N VAL A 359 -1.39 -32.27 -2.52
CA VAL A 359 -2.13 -32.13 -1.27
C VAL A 359 -3.58 -31.81 -1.58
N THR A 360 -4.48 -32.60 -1.00
CA THR A 360 -5.92 -32.48 -1.14
C THR A 360 -6.51 -32.10 0.21
N PHE A 361 -7.20 -30.95 0.27
CA PHE A 361 -8.00 -30.53 1.40
C PHE A 361 -9.46 -30.90 1.15
N LEU A 362 -10.04 -31.62 2.08
CA LEU A 362 -11.44 -32.06 2.06
C LEU A 362 -12.21 -31.23 3.08
N ILE A 363 -13.22 -30.50 2.63
CA ILE A 363 -14.05 -29.64 3.46
C ILE A 363 -15.50 -30.10 3.35
N SER A 364 -16.17 -30.25 4.50
CA SER A 364 -17.60 -30.52 4.57
C SER A 364 -18.31 -29.40 5.32
N PHE A 365 -19.31 -28.74 4.73
CA PHE A 365 -19.97 -27.60 5.35
C PHE A 365 -21.16 -28.06 6.22
N PRO A 366 -21.17 -27.77 7.54
CA PRO A 366 -22.26 -28.20 8.41
C PRO A 366 -23.58 -27.49 8.10
N GLU A 367 -23.52 -26.30 7.52
CA GLU A 367 -24.67 -25.47 7.17
C GLU A 367 -24.31 -24.54 6.01
N GLU A 368 -25.31 -23.94 5.38
CA GLU A 368 -25.07 -22.95 4.33
C GLU A 368 -24.49 -21.65 4.93
N GLY A 369 -23.76 -20.92 4.09
CA GLY A 369 -23.22 -19.61 4.44
C GLY A 369 -21.81 -19.39 3.93
N GLN A 370 -21.18 -18.35 4.48
CA GLN A 370 -19.85 -17.91 4.10
C GLN A 370 -18.81 -18.42 5.10
N TYR A 371 -17.79 -19.08 4.57
CA TYR A 371 -16.68 -19.67 5.31
C TYR A 371 -15.35 -19.09 4.85
N GLY A 372 -14.38 -19.06 5.75
CA GLY A 372 -12.99 -18.76 5.44
C GLY A 372 -12.14 -19.99 5.71
N LEU A 373 -11.29 -20.37 4.77
CA LEU A 373 -10.33 -21.46 4.94
C LEU A 373 -8.94 -20.86 4.99
N ASP A 374 -8.20 -21.04 6.08
CA ASP A 374 -6.76 -20.76 6.13
C ASP A 374 -5.97 -22.05 5.94
N ILE A 375 -4.87 -21.98 5.19
CA ILE A 375 -3.94 -23.10 4.98
C ILE A 375 -2.54 -22.65 5.43
N TYR A 376 -1.89 -23.55 6.18
CA TYR A 376 -0.55 -23.38 6.71
C TYR A 376 0.31 -24.56 6.28
N THR A 377 1.59 -24.30 6.06
CA THR A 377 2.59 -25.31 5.73
C THR A 377 3.98 -24.83 6.15
N ARG A 378 4.99 -25.67 5.94
CA ARG A 378 6.40 -25.29 6.03
C ARG A 378 7.24 -26.00 4.96
N GLU A 379 8.38 -25.42 4.64
CA GLU A 379 9.35 -26.05 3.74
C GLU A 379 10.10 -27.21 4.44
N LEU A 380 10.32 -28.29 3.70
CA LEU A 380 11.14 -29.41 4.13
C LEU A 380 12.63 -29.02 4.01
N GLY A 381 13.35 -28.88 5.12
CA GLY A 381 14.82 -28.71 5.12
C GLY A 381 15.36 -27.36 4.64
N GLY A 382 14.85 -26.24 5.18
CA GLY A 382 15.43 -24.91 4.90
C GLY A 382 16.93 -24.85 5.21
N ALA A 383 17.72 -24.17 4.37
CA ALA A 383 19.19 -24.09 4.48
C ALA A 383 19.74 -23.51 5.81
N SER A 384 18.88 -23.02 6.70
CA SER A 384 19.21 -22.61 8.08
C SER A 384 18.93 -23.69 9.12
N ALA A 385 18.06 -24.67 8.83
CA ALA A 385 17.62 -25.70 9.77
C ALA A 385 18.74 -26.67 10.16
N GLU A 386 19.71 -26.91 9.27
CA GLU A 386 20.88 -27.73 9.59
C GLU A 386 21.82 -27.07 10.62
N SER A 387 21.75 -25.74 10.81
CA SER A 387 22.64 -25.02 11.73
C SER A 387 22.09 -24.75 13.13
N THR A 388 20.76 -24.77 13.35
CA THR A 388 20.18 -24.33 14.65
C THR A 388 19.26 -25.35 15.32
N GLY A 389 18.85 -26.43 14.66
CA GLY A 389 17.95 -27.42 15.26
C GLY A 389 16.54 -26.90 15.60
N GLU A 390 16.23 -25.65 15.24
CA GLU A 390 14.91 -25.05 15.45
C GLU A 390 13.95 -25.50 14.34
N LYS A 391 12.86 -26.16 14.73
CA LYS A 391 11.73 -26.40 13.82
C LYS A 391 11.17 -25.04 13.39
N HIS A 392 11.26 -24.70 12.10
CA HIS A 392 10.61 -23.51 11.53
C HIS A 392 9.14 -23.42 11.95
N LEU A 393 8.53 -22.23 12.00
CA LEU A 393 7.12 -22.09 12.35
C LEU A 393 6.22 -22.49 11.18
N LEU A 394 5.03 -23.02 11.49
CA LEU A 394 3.98 -23.20 10.50
C LEU A 394 3.57 -21.83 9.98
N THR A 395 3.71 -21.62 8.68
CA THR A 395 3.49 -20.29 8.07
C THR A 395 2.21 -20.31 7.26
N HIS A 396 1.39 -19.28 7.42
CA HIS A 396 0.18 -19.09 6.62
C HIS A 396 0.55 -18.92 5.15
N CYS A 397 0.04 -19.79 4.28
CA CYS A 397 0.38 -19.79 2.86
C CYS A 397 -0.79 -19.43 1.96
N CYS A 398 -2.03 -19.73 2.33
CA CYS A 398 -3.20 -19.51 1.48
C CYS A 398 -4.44 -19.24 2.33
N LYS A 399 -5.40 -18.49 1.77
CA LYS A 399 -6.77 -18.50 2.29
C LYS A 399 -7.82 -18.33 1.21
N TYR A 400 -8.99 -18.93 1.39
CA TYR A 400 -10.13 -18.83 0.48
C TYR A 400 -11.37 -18.33 1.19
N LEU A 401 -12.16 -17.52 0.48
CA LEU A 401 -13.52 -17.19 0.85
C LEU A 401 -14.44 -18.19 0.15
N ILE A 402 -15.25 -18.93 0.91
CA ILE A 402 -16.06 -20.01 0.37
C ILE A 402 -17.54 -19.73 0.68
N ASN A 403 -18.37 -19.62 -0.35
CA ASN A 403 -19.82 -19.52 -0.20
C ASN A 403 -20.42 -20.90 -0.44
N SER A 404 -20.89 -21.54 0.63
CA SER A 404 -21.58 -22.83 0.59
C SER A 404 -23.09 -22.65 0.52
N SER A 405 -23.75 -23.28 -0.45
CA SER A 405 -25.21 -23.36 -0.54
C SER A 405 -25.63 -24.69 -1.17
N LYS A 406 -26.82 -25.21 -0.82
CA LYS A 406 -27.38 -26.43 -1.43
C LYS A 406 -27.66 -26.31 -2.94
N ARG A 407 -27.69 -25.08 -3.47
CA ARG A 407 -27.97 -24.80 -4.88
C ARG A 407 -26.73 -24.83 -5.78
N ASN A 408 -25.54 -24.79 -5.17
CA ASN A 408 -24.26 -24.95 -5.85
C ASN A 408 -23.88 -26.43 -5.80
#